data_AF-A0A7S4L2G8-F1
#
_entry.id   AF-A0A7S4L2G8-F1
#
_cell.length_a   1.000
_cell.length_b   1.000
_cell.length_c   1.000
_cell.angle_alpha   90.00
_cell.angle_beta   90.00
_cell.angle_gamma   90.00
#
_symmetry.space_group_name_H-M   'P 1'
#
loop_
_entity.id
_entity.type
_entity.pdbx_description
1 polymer ?
#
loop_
_entity_poly.entity_id
_entity_poly.type
_entity_poly.pdbx_seq_one_letter_code
_entity_poly.pdbx_strand_id
1 'polypeptide(L)'
;ENFAQLTEDSRLKIWDVTSGAASSEFSPTGKHAAELTCVSWGKALPVTSSAKKKKSKRGADLVAIGTGAGKILLWDCVKGELRKTLGGEKSGHTGRINDIVLTSGSNLYCCTDDCFFSCWNIETGEMTWKVAVGKQSA
;
A
#
# COMPACT_ATOMS: atom_id res chain seq x y z
N GLU A 1 8.02 10.81 14.87
CA GLU A 1 6.85 10.05 14.39
C GLU A 1 6.52 10.54 12.99
N ASN A 2 5.95 9.71 12.12
CA ASN A 2 5.71 10.10 10.72
C ASN A 2 4.21 10.29 10.47
N PHE A 3 3.85 11.32 9.73
CA PHE A 3 2.49 11.63 9.32
C PHE A 3 2.37 11.51 7.81
N ALA A 4 1.31 10.83 7.34
CA ALA A 4 1.00 10.70 5.92
C ALA A 4 -0.28 11.44 5.61
N GLN A 5 -0.27 12.19 4.52
CA GLN A 5 -1.47 12.81 3.98
C GLN A 5 -1.58 12.53 2.49
N LEU A 6 -2.76 12.07 2.08
CA LEU A 6 -3.17 12.06 0.68
C LEU A 6 -3.80 13.41 0.35
N THR A 7 -3.32 14.04 -0.71
CA THR A 7 -3.84 15.31 -1.21
C THR A 7 -4.73 15.08 -2.44
N GLU A 8 -5.63 16.03 -2.69
CA GLU A 8 -6.63 15.95 -3.76
C GLU A 8 -6.01 15.85 -5.17
N ASP A 9 -4.77 16.34 -5.33
CA ASP A 9 -3.96 16.17 -6.54
C ASP A 9 -3.31 14.78 -6.67
N SER A 10 -3.82 13.80 -5.91
CA SER A 10 -3.35 12.41 -5.89
C SER A 10 -1.87 12.26 -5.54
N ARG A 11 -1.39 13.10 -4.62
CA ARG A 11 -0.04 12.97 -4.07
C ARG A 11 -0.10 12.46 -2.64
N LEU A 12 0.91 11.70 -2.26
CA LEU A 12 1.15 11.31 -0.88
C LEU A 12 2.31 12.12 -0.34
N LYS A 13 2.07 12.92 0.70
CA LYS A 13 3.12 13.65 1.42
C LYS A 13 3.37 13.02 2.78
N ILE A 14 4.65 12.79 3.07
CA ILE A 14 5.12 12.24 4.34
C ILE A 14 5.91 13.32 5.08
N TRP A 15 5.57 13.51 6.35
CA TRP A 15 6.16 14.51 7.23
C TRP A 15 6.76 13.83 8.46
N ASP A 16 7.95 14.26 8.88
CA ASP A 16 8.45 13.92 10.21
C ASP A 16 7.85 14.91 11.21
N VAL A 17 6.94 14.42 12.05
CA VAL A 17 6.21 15.20 13.06
C VAL A 17 7.15 15.82 14.09
N THR A 18 8.33 15.23 14.30
CA THR A 18 9.31 15.68 15.30
C THR A 18 10.06 16.93 14.82
N SER A 19 10.32 17.03 13.52
CA SER A 19 11.08 18.14 12.93
C SER A 19 10.21 19.16 12.19
N GLY A 20 8.97 18.80 11.86
CA GLY A 20 8.09 19.60 11.00
C GLY A 20 8.53 19.64 9.54
N ALA A 21 9.60 18.92 9.17
CA ALA A 21 10.11 18.89 7.81
C ALA A 21 9.33 17.89 6.94
N ALA A 22 9.04 18.30 5.70
CA ALA A 22 8.57 17.38 4.68
C ALA A 22 9.69 16.40 4.37
N SER A 23 9.44 15.11 4.58
CA SER A 23 10.45 14.06 4.44
C SER A 23 10.43 13.44 3.05
N SER A 24 9.25 13.25 2.46
CA SER A 24 9.11 12.61 1.14
C SER A 24 7.77 12.95 0.49
N GLU A 25 7.78 13.06 -0.83
CA GLU A 25 6.59 13.26 -1.66
C GLU A 25 6.53 12.15 -2.72
N PHE A 26 5.42 11.42 -2.76
CA PHE A 26 5.10 10.47 -3.81
C PHE A 26 4.04 11.07 -4.72
N SER A 27 4.37 11.20 -6.00
CA SER A 27 3.46 11.61 -7.06
C SER A 27 3.38 10.49 -8.10
N PRO A 28 2.22 9.83 -8.29
CA PRO A 28 2.03 8.90 -9.39
C PRO A 28 2.13 9.67 -10.71
N THR A 29 3.10 9.34 -11.56
CA THR A 29 3.26 9.98 -12.88
C THR A 29 2.52 9.17 -13.96
N GLY A 30 1.66 9.82 -14.76
CA GLY A 30 0.99 9.20 -15.91
C GLY A 30 -0.34 9.83 -16.33
N LYS A 31 -0.87 9.43 -17.50
CA LYS A 31 -2.14 9.92 -18.10
C LYS A 31 -3.42 9.49 -17.35
N HIS A 32 -3.28 8.64 -16.35
CA HIS A 32 -4.30 8.32 -15.37
C HIS A 32 -3.65 8.53 -14.00
N ALA A 33 -3.47 9.80 -13.58
CA ALA A 33 -3.08 10.12 -12.22
C ALA A 33 -4.01 9.31 -11.32
N ALA A 34 -3.46 8.26 -10.71
CA ALA A 34 -4.24 7.25 -10.04
C ALA A 34 -4.90 7.96 -8.88
N GLU A 35 -6.23 8.13 -8.91
CA GLU A 35 -6.96 8.68 -7.78
C GLU A 35 -6.59 7.87 -6.55
N LEU A 36 -5.78 8.45 -5.66
CA LEU A 36 -5.35 7.77 -4.45
C LEU A 36 -6.53 7.84 -3.49
N THR A 37 -7.07 6.69 -3.12
CA THR A 37 -8.35 6.62 -2.39
C THR A 37 -8.16 6.45 -0.89
N CYS A 38 -7.14 5.69 -0.49
CA CYS A 38 -6.89 5.37 0.90
C CYS A 38 -5.40 5.14 1.14
N VAL A 39 -4.97 5.30 2.39
CA VAL A 39 -3.58 5.10 2.82
C VAL A 39 -3.55 4.38 4.16
N SER A 40 -2.64 3.42 4.31
CA SER A 40 -2.39 2.74 5.58
C SER A 40 -0.89 2.61 5.84
N TRP A 41 -0.50 2.91 7.07
CA TRP A 41 0.85 2.66 7.55
C TRP A 41 1.02 1.19 7.92
N GLY A 42 2.24 0.69 7.73
CA GLY A 42 2.66 -0.63 8.19
C GLY A 42 4.17 -0.70 8.34
N LYS A 43 4.65 -1.87 8.74
CA LYS A 43 6.07 -2.15 8.84
C LYS A 43 6.42 -3.26 7.88
N ALA A 44 7.39 -3.00 7.02
CA ALA A 44 8.00 -4.07 6.26
C ALA A 44 8.97 -4.85 7.17
N LEU A 45 8.81 -6.17 7.23
CA LEU A 45 9.86 -7.03 7.76
C LEU A 45 11.12 -6.89 6.89
N PRO A 46 12.32 -6.91 7.48
CA PRO A 46 13.55 -6.89 6.72
C PRO A 46 13.62 -8.16 5.88
N VAL A 47 13.55 -8.01 4.56
CA VAL A 47 13.82 -9.12 3.63
C VAL A 47 15.26 -9.55 3.88
N THR A 48 15.46 -10.71 4.50
CA THR A 48 16.78 -11.26 4.74
C THR A 48 17.35 -11.75 3.42
N SER A 49 17.89 -10.85 2.60
CA SER A 49 18.92 -11.24 1.64
C SER A 49 20.22 -11.43 2.43
N SER A 50 20.93 -12.51 2.11
CA SER A 50 22.08 -13.09 2.82
C SER A 50 23.36 -12.24 2.81
N ALA A 51 23.28 -10.91 2.88
CA ALA A 51 24.44 -10.03 2.93
C ALA A 51 24.55 -9.37 4.31
N LYS A 52 25.62 -9.74 5.03
CA LYS A 52 26.12 -9.07 6.24
C LYS A 52 26.11 -7.54 6.05
N LYS A 53 25.18 -6.81 6.65
CA LYS A 53 25.35 -5.37 6.97
C LYS A 53 24.35 -4.91 8.04
N LYS A 54 24.93 -4.44 9.15
CA LYS A 54 24.42 -3.62 10.26
C LYS A 54 22.89 -3.52 10.46
N LYS A 55 22.45 -4.08 11.60
CA LYS A 55 21.15 -3.88 12.28
C LYS A 55 20.61 -2.45 12.13
N SER A 56 19.61 -2.25 11.29
CA SER A 56 18.57 -1.26 11.57
C SER A 56 17.48 -1.95 12.38
N LYS A 57 17.34 -1.59 13.66
CA LYS A 57 16.28 -2.07 14.56
C LYS A 57 14.91 -1.42 14.28
N ARG A 58 14.82 -0.56 13.26
CA ARG A 58 13.54 0.00 12.80
C ARG A 58 13.14 -0.78 11.55
N GLY A 59 12.05 -1.54 11.63
CA GLY A 59 11.40 -2.06 10.43
C GLY A 59 11.16 -0.90 9.46
N ALA A 60 11.34 -1.13 8.16
CA ALA A 60 11.16 -0.05 7.20
C ALA A 60 9.70 0.41 7.26
N ASP A 61 9.51 1.72 7.44
CA ASP A 61 8.18 2.32 7.44
C ASP A 61 7.62 2.16 6.03
N LEU A 62 6.57 1.35 5.92
CA LEU A 62 5.92 1.01 4.67
C LEU A 62 4.56 1.68 4.65
N VAL A 63 4.23 2.31 3.53
CA VAL A 63 2.91 2.87 3.30
C VAL A 63 2.26 2.10 2.16
N ALA A 64 1.06 1.59 2.40
CA ALA A 64 0.22 1.10 1.31
C ALA A 64 -0.80 2.15 0.92
N ILE A 65 -1.03 2.25 -0.39
CA ILE A 65 -1.89 3.25 -0.98
C ILE A 65 -2.86 2.55 -1.93
N GLY A 66 -4.16 2.81 -1.78
CA GLY A 66 -5.19 2.32 -2.67
C GLY A 66 -5.41 3.27 -3.84
N THR A 67 -5.80 2.74 -4.98
CA THR A 67 -6.10 3.53 -6.17
C THR A 67 -7.50 3.28 -6.69
N GLY A 68 -8.06 4.27 -7.38
CA GLY A 68 -9.33 4.13 -8.10
C GLY A 68 -9.31 3.07 -9.20
N ALA A 69 -8.13 2.68 -9.69
CA ALA A 69 -7.95 1.65 -10.71
C ALA A 69 -7.79 0.22 -10.14
N GLY A 70 -8.10 0.00 -8.85
CA GLY A 70 -8.00 -1.34 -8.24
C GLY A 70 -6.57 -1.81 -7.95
N LYS A 71 -5.59 -0.91 -8.02
CA LYS A 71 -4.18 -1.19 -7.69
C LYS A 71 -3.83 -0.71 -6.28
N ILE A 72 -2.92 -1.43 -5.65
CA ILE A 72 -2.35 -1.12 -4.34
C ILE A 72 -0.86 -0.82 -4.54
N LEU A 73 -0.43 0.37 -4.15
CA LEU A 73 0.95 0.80 -4.25
C LEU A 73 1.62 0.64 -2.89
N LEU A 74 2.74 -0.06 -2.84
CA LEU A 74 3.55 -0.22 -1.64
C LEU A 74 4.77 0.70 -1.74
N TRP A 75 4.80 1.72 -0.90
CA TRP A 75 5.80 2.77 -0.85
C TRP A 75 6.73 2.60 0.35
N ASP A 76 8.04 2.59 0.13
CA ASP A 76 9.05 2.55 1.18
C ASP A 76 9.44 3.98 1.56
N CYS A 77 9.02 4.44 2.74
CA CYS A 77 9.30 5.79 3.22
C CYS A 77 10.77 6.03 3.55
N VAL A 78 11.54 4.98 3.83
CA VAL A 78 12.97 5.10 4.16
C VAL A 78 13.79 5.35 2.89
N LYS A 79 13.42 4.67 1.81
CA LYS A 79 14.08 4.84 0.51
C LYS A 79 13.49 5.95 -0.34
N GLY A 80 12.23 6.31 -0.11
CA GLY A 80 11.50 7.24 -0.96
C GLY A 80 11.22 6.65 -2.34
N GLU A 81 10.95 5.35 -2.42
CA GLU A 81 10.76 4.64 -3.68
C GLU A 81 9.54 3.71 -3.63
N LEU A 82 8.91 3.51 -4.80
CA LEU A 82 7.82 2.56 -4.96
C LEU A 82 8.41 1.15 -4.93
N ARG A 83 8.17 0.43 -3.85
CA ARG A 83 8.69 -0.92 -3.64
C ARG A 83 7.98 -1.94 -4.53
N LYS A 84 6.65 -1.85 -4.61
CA LYS A 84 5.84 -2.81 -5.36
C LYS A 84 4.46 -2.26 -5.69
N THR A 85 3.87 -2.76 -6.76
CA THR A 85 2.46 -2.54 -7.09
C THR A 85 1.77 -3.90 -7.05
N LEU A 86 0.76 -4.01 -6.18
CA LEU A 86 -0.16 -5.14 -6.14
C LEU A 86 -1.41 -4.76 -6.93
N GLY A 87 -2.06 -5.71 -7.58
CA GLY A 87 -3.23 -5.40 -8.42
C GLY A 87 -2.92 -5.17 -9.90
N GLY A 88 -3.97 -5.22 -10.74
CA GLY A 88 -3.91 -5.10 -12.21
C GLY A 88 -4.68 -6.24 -12.90
N GLU A 89 -4.45 -6.46 -14.20
CA GLU A 89 -5.17 -7.50 -14.97
C GLU A 89 -5.09 -8.90 -14.34
N LYS A 90 -4.01 -9.20 -13.61
CA LYS A 90 -3.81 -10.49 -12.94
C LYS A 90 -4.49 -10.62 -11.57
N SER A 91 -4.96 -9.52 -10.97
CA SER A 91 -5.61 -9.56 -9.65
C SER A 91 -7.13 -9.72 -9.73
N GLY A 92 -7.71 -9.47 -10.90
CA GLY A 92 -9.16 -9.46 -11.10
C GLY A 92 -9.90 -8.44 -10.24
N HIS A 93 -9.19 -7.45 -9.68
CA HIS A 93 -9.80 -6.26 -9.06
C HIS A 93 -9.82 -5.17 -10.10
N THR A 94 -11.02 -4.83 -10.58
CA THR A 94 -11.24 -3.78 -11.57
C THR A 94 -11.84 -2.53 -10.95
N GLY A 95 -12.45 -2.68 -9.77
CA GLY A 95 -13.11 -1.63 -9.02
C GLY A 95 -12.16 -0.84 -8.13
N ARG A 96 -12.65 0.34 -7.77
CA ARG A 96 -12.00 1.27 -6.84
C ARG A 96 -11.72 0.59 -5.50
N ILE A 97 -10.53 0.84 -4.96
CA ILE A 97 -10.18 0.41 -3.59
C ILE A 97 -10.79 1.39 -2.60
N ASN A 98 -11.57 0.87 -1.65
CA ASN A 98 -12.25 1.68 -0.65
C ASN A 98 -11.42 1.84 0.62
N ASP A 99 -10.78 0.75 1.06
CA ASP A 99 -9.95 0.76 2.24
C ASP A 99 -8.85 -0.31 2.17
N ILE A 100 -7.76 -0.06 2.89
CA ILE A 100 -6.62 -0.95 3.03
C ILE A 100 -6.20 -1.01 4.48
N VAL A 101 -5.98 -2.22 4.98
CA VAL A 101 -5.44 -2.44 6.32
C VAL A 101 -4.18 -3.28 6.23
N LEU A 102 -3.07 -2.72 6.73
CA LEU A 102 -1.84 -3.47 6.95
C LEU A 102 -1.85 -4.04 8.35
N THR A 103 -1.57 -5.33 8.45
CA THR A 103 -1.37 -5.97 9.75
C THR A 103 0.08 -5.88 10.17
N SER A 104 0.36 -6.16 11.45
CA SER A 104 1.73 -6.27 11.97
C SER A 104 2.52 -7.44 11.36
N GLY A 105 1.85 -8.35 10.64
CA GLY A 105 2.48 -9.39 9.82
C GLY A 105 2.72 -8.95 8.38
N SER A 106 2.98 -9.93 7.51
CA SER A 106 3.23 -9.71 6.08
C SER A 106 1.94 -9.66 5.25
N ASN A 107 0.78 -9.47 5.89
CA ASN A 107 -0.53 -9.50 5.23
C ASN A 107 -1.14 -8.10 5.12
N LEU A 108 -1.71 -7.84 3.96
CA LEU A 108 -2.46 -6.65 3.61
C LEU A 108 -3.87 -7.06 3.19
N TYR A 109 -4.87 -6.41 3.79
CA TYR A 109 -6.27 -6.59 3.44
C TYR A 109 -6.75 -5.39 2.66
N CYS A 110 -7.56 -5.61 1.64
CA CYS A 110 -8.25 -4.52 0.95
C CYS A 110 -9.67 -4.91 0.55
N CYS A 111 -10.52 -3.88 0.44
CA CYS A 111 -11.88 -4.00 -0.05
C CYS A 111 -12.08 -3.13 -1.29
N THR A 112 -12.89 -3.61 -2.23
CA THR A 112 -13.14 -2.95 -3.51
C THR A 112 -14.63 -2.80 -3.79
N ASP A 113 -15.00 -1.85 -4.64
CA ASP A 113 -16.38 -1.64 -5.11
C ASP A 113 -16.99 -2.87 -5.80
N ASP A 114 -16.15 -3.76 -6.32
CA ASP A 114 -16.58 -5.01 -6.97
C ASP A 114 -17.17 -6.05 -5.98
N CYS A 115 -17.53 -5.65 -4.75
CA CYS A 115 -17.98 -6.53 -3.67
C CYS A 115 -16.99 -7.66 -3.31
N PHE A 116 -15.70 -7.41 -3.50
CA PHE A 116 -14.64 -8.36 -3.14
C PHE A 116 -13.79 -7.84 -1.98
N PHE A 117 -13.40 -8.78 -1.12
CA PHE A 117 -12.34 -8.64 -0.14
C PHE A 117 -11.16 -9.49 -0.59
N SER A 118 -9.95 -8.97 -0.42
CA SER A 118 -8.75 -9.75 -0.72
C SER A 118 -7.68 -9.58 0.35
N CYS A 119 -6.88 -10.63 0.49
CA CYS A 119 -5.70 -10.67 1.33
C CYS A 119 -4.48 -10.87 0.44
N TRP A 120 -3.47 -10.04 0.64
CA TRP A 120 -2.23 -10.02 -0.10
C TRP A 120 -1.06 -10.25 0.84
N ASN A 121 -0.10 -11.05 0.40
CA ASN A 121 1.18 -11.12 1.07
C ASN A 121 2.08 -10.01 0.52
N ILE A 122 2.53 -9.10 1.39
CA ILE A 122 3.35 -7.93 1.08
C ILE A 122 4.76 -8.33 0.59
N GLU A 123 5.29 -9.46 1.06
CA GLU A 123 6.63 -9.96 0.68
C GLU A 123 6.61 -10.58 -0.71
N THR A 124 5.73 -11.57 -0.91
CA THR A 124 5.62 -12.26 -2.22
C THR A 124 4.92 -11.37 -3.25
N GLY A 125 4.09 -10.44 -2.80
CA GLY A 125 3.21 -9.62 -3.63
C GLY A 125 2.09 -10.41 -4.29
N GLU A 126 1.80 -11.61 -3.78
CA GLU A 126 0.78 -12.49 -4.30
C GLU A 126 -0.50 -12.37 -3.48
N MET A 127 -1.63 -12.50 -4.18
CA MET A 127 -2.93 -12.58 -3.52
C MET A 127 -3.05 -13.95 -2.87
N THR A 128 -3.18 -13.97 -1.55
CA THR A 128 -3.35 -15.21 -0.78
C THR A 128 -4.76 -15.75 -0.93
N TRP A 129 -5.77 -14.86 -0.86
CA TRP A 129 -7.15 -15.24 -1.06
C TRP A 129 -8.02 -14.04 -1.44
N LYS A 130 -9.16 -14.36 -2.07
CA LYS A 130 -10.18 -13.41 -2.51
C LYS A 130 -11.55 -13.99 -2.16
N VAL A 131 -12.42 -13.16 -1.58
CA VAL A 131 -13.78 -13.53 -1.18
C VAL A 131 -14.74 -12.53 -1.80
N ALA A 132 -15.72 -13.02 -2.57
CA ALA A 132 -16.90 -12.25 -2.96
C ALA A 132 -17.86 -12.20 -1.77
N VAL A 133 -18.26 -11.01 -1.37
CA VAL A 133 -19.32 -10.81 -0.38
C VAL A 133 -20.55 -10.35 -1.14
N GLY A 134 -21.40 -11.32 -1.50
CA GLY A 134 -22.67 -11.07 -2.15
C GLY A 134 -22.89 -11.87 -3.44
N LYS A 135 -23.43 -13.08 -3.29
CA LYS A 135 -24.76 -13.41 -3.81
C LYS A 135 -25.43 -14.33 -2.79
N GLN A 136 -26.24 -13.77 -1.89
CA GLN A 136 -27.33 -14.58 -1.34
C GLN A 136 -28.32 -14.74 -2.49
N SER A 137 -28.35 -15.93 -3.10
CA SER A 137 -29.53 -16.33 -3.86
C SER A 137 -30.69 -16.38 -2.88
N ALA A 138 -31.72 -15.57 -3.15
CA ALA A 138 -33.05 -15.76 -2.59
C ALA A 138 -33.60 -17.14 -2.92
#